data_AF-A0A530M7E9-F1
#
_entry.id   AF-A0A530M7E9-F1
#
_cell.length_a   1.000
_cell.length_b   1.000
_cell.length_c   1.000
_cell.angle_alpha   90.00
_cell.angle_beta   90.00
_cell.angle_gamma   90.00
#
_symmetry.space_group_name_H-M   'P 1'
#
loop_
_entity.id
_entity.type
_entity.pdbx_description
1 polymer ?
#
loop_
_entity_poly.entity_id
_entity_poly.type
_entity_poly.pdbx_seq_one_letter_code
_entity_poly.pdbx_strand_id
1 'polypeptide(L)' 'FLTTKPNALIAPIHEKAMPVILTTQEETETWLTAPWSEARHLQRTAPDDALVIVDKPATQIKFPPQASQAPVQGSLF' A
#
# COMPACT_ATOMS: atom_id res chain seq x y z
N PHE A 1 -5.27 3.79 0.38
CA PHE A 1 -4.10 3.74 1.29
C PHE A 1 -3.01 4.66 0.73
N LEU A 2 -2.14 5.21 1.59
CA LEU A 2 -1.03 6.07 1.14
C LEU A 2 0.25 5.25 0.94
N THR A 3 1.17 5.80 0.17
CA THR A 3 2.46 5.20 -0.17
C THR A 3 3.63 6.08 0.25
N THR A 4 4.79 5.46 0.41
CA THR A 4 6.07 6.09 0.75
C THR A 4 7.17 5.51 -0.14
N LYS A 5 8.39 6.05 -0.03
CA LYS A 5 9.56 5.46 -0.71
C LYS A 5 9.85 4.08 -0.12
N PRO A 6 10.26 3.10 -0.94
CA PRO A 6 10.62 1.79 -0.43
C PRO A 6 11.85 1.87 0.49
N ASN A 7 11.88 1.02 1.51
CA ASN A 7 13.03 0.81 2.37
C ASN A 7 14.05 -0.15 1.69
N ALA A 8 15.17 -0.45 2.33
CA ALA A 8 16.22 -1.28 1.74
C ALA A 8 15.76 -2.72 1.44
N LEU A 9 14.81 -3.24 2.22
CA LEU A 9 14.22 -4.55 2.01
C LEU A 9 13.28 -4.59 0.78
N ILE A 10 12.49 -3.54 0.58
CA ILE A 10 11.45 -3.50 -0.46
C ILE A 10 11.99 -2.97 -1.80
N ALA A 11 12.98 -2.08 -1.80
CA ALA A 11 13.50 -1.48 -3.02
C ALA A 11 13.93 -2.50 -4.11
N PRO A 12 14.59 -3.64 -3.77
CA PRO A 12 14.92 -4.68 -4.75
C PRO A 12 13.72 -5.46 -5.31
N ILE A 13 12.57 -5.44 -4.62
CA ILE A 13 11.35 -6.17 -5.01
C ILE A 13 10.39 -5.25 -5.78
N HIS A 14 10.24 -4.01 -5.31
CA HIS A 14 9.35 -3.01 -5.90
C HIS A 14 9.92 -1.60 -5.69
N GLU A 15 10.62 -1.12 -6.72
CA GLU A 15 11.39 0.14 -6.71
C GLU A 15 10.55 1.41 -6.54
N LYS A 16 9.27 1.37 -6.93
CA LYS A 16 8.47 2.60 -7.08
C LYS A 16 7.98 3.16 -5.76
N ALA A 17 7.51 2.29 -4.86
CA ALA A 17 6.86 2.68 -3.63
C ALA A 17 6.63 1.47 -2.72
N MET A 18 6.47 1.74 -1.43
CA MET A 18 5.88 0.82 -0.45
C MET A 18 4.62 1.44 0.18
N PRO A 19 3.67 0.65 0.69
CA PRO A 19 2.56 1.20 1.47
C PRO A 19 3.07 1.78 2.80
N VAL A 20 2.34 2.75 3.35
CA VAL A 20 2.52 3.16 4.76
C VAL A 20 2.16 1.98 5.66
N ILE A 21 3.04 1.66 6.60
CA ILE A 21 2.82 0.62 7.61
C ILE A 21 2.78 1.30 8.97
N LEU A 22 1.69 1.08 9.71
CA LEU A 22 1.56 1.44 11.12
C LEU A 22 1.81 0.19 11.93
N THR A 23 2.73 0.27 12.89
CA THR A 23 3.27 -0.87 13.63
C THR A 23 2.83 -0.89 15.09
N THR A 24 2.32 0.24 15.60
CA THR A 24 1.82 0.34 16.98
C THR A 24 0.35 0.75 17.04
N GLN A 25 -0.25 0.51 18.19
CA GLN A 25 -1.62 0.90 18.49
C GLN A 25 -1.75 2.43 18.50
N GLU A 26 -0.79 3.14 19.08
CA GLU A 26 -0.76 4.60 19.17
C GLU A 26 -0.65 5.24 17.78
N GLU A 27 0.15 4.66 16.88
CA GLU A 27 0.20 5.10 15.48
C GLU A 27 -1.15 4.93 14.81
N THR A 28 -1.85 3.82 15.07
CA THR A 28 -3.19 3.56 14.53
C THR A 28 -4.22 4.56 15.08
N GLU A 29 -4.21 4.83 16.38
CA GLU A 29 -5.10 5.81 17.02
C GLU A 29 -4.86 7.22 16.49
N THR A 30 -3.58 7.63 16.43
CA THR A 30 -3.19 8.92 15.85
C THR A 30 -3.65 9.03 14.40
N TRP A 31 -3.48 7.97 13.61
CA TRP A 31 -3.92 7.95 12.22
C TRP A 31 -5.43 8.14 12.03
N LEU A 32 -6.23 7.54 12.92
CA LEU A 32 -7.68 7.55 12.82
C LEU A 32 -8.34 8.78 13.45
N THR A 33 -7.66 9.45 14.39
CA THR A 33 -8.30 10.47 15.24
C THR A 33 -7.61 11.83 15.22
N ALA A 34 -6.30 11.89 14.97
CA ALA A 34 -5.57 13.15 15.03
C ALA A 34 -5.87 14.05 13.81
N PRO A 35 -5.70 15.38 13.94
CA PRO A 35 -5.76 16.27 12.79
C PRO A 35 -4.78 15.86 11.70
N TRP A 36 -5.13 16.14 10.44
CA TRP A 36 -4.29 15.78 9.30
C TRP A 36 -2.86 16.34 9.37
N SER A 37 -2.67 17.51 10.00
CA SER A 37 -1.36 18.11 10.23
C SER A 37 -0.41 17.18 11.01
N GLU A 38 -0.94 16.35 11.90
CA GLU A 38 -0.20 15.39 12.71
C GLU A 38 -0.16 14.00 12.05
N ALA A 39 -1.33 13.48 11.65
CA ALA A 39 -1.43 12.14 11.07
C ALA A 39 -0.54 11.94 9.84
N ARG A 40 -0.38 12.97 8.99
CA ARG A 40 0.47 12.90 7.79
C ARG A 40 1.94 12.58 8.10
N HIS A 41 2.42 12.85 9.32
CA HIS A 41 3.79 12.52 9.73
C HIS A 41 4.01 11.01 9.91
N LEU A 42 2.94 10.22 10.00
CA LEU A 42 2.99 8.76 9.96
C LEU A 42 3.14 8.22 8.53
N GLN A 43 2.95 9.04 7.49
CA GLN A 43 3.28 8.67 6.11
C GLN A 43 4.80 8.70 5.89
N ARG A 44 5.50 7.73 6.48
CA ARG A 44 6.96 7.56 6.42
C ARG A 44 7.36 6.15 6.00
N THR A 45 8.57 6.01 5.48
CA THR A 45 9.18 4.73 5.16
C THR A 45 9.36 3.93 6.45
N ALA A 46 8.94 2.67 6.47
CA ALA A 46 9.12 1.80 7.63
C ALA A 46 10.61 1.40 7.78
N PRO A 47 11.09 1.16 9.01
CA PRO A 47 12.45 0.66 9.25
C PRO A 47 12.76 -0.60 8.44
N ASP A 48 14.03 -0.82 8.12
CA ASP A 48 14.48 -1.95 7.29
C ASP A 48 14.22 -3.32 7.96
N ASP A 49 14.18 -3.35 9.30
CA ASP A 49 13.96 -4.53 10.13
C ASP A 49 12.49 -4.74 10.54
N ALA A 50 11.59 -3.83 10.14
CA ALA A 50 10.17 -3.91 10.50
C ALA A 50 9.39 -4.98 9.72
N LEU A 51 9.95 -5.50 8.63
CA LEU A 51 9.31 -6.44 7.73
C LEU A 51 10.18 -7.66 7.49
N VAL A 52 9.54 -8.81 7.25
CA VAL A 52 10.21 -10.06 6.86
C VAL A 52 9.56 -10.58 5.58
N ILE A 53 10.40 -11.10 4.67
CA ILE A 53 9.93 -11.75 3.45
C ILE A 53 9.47 -13.16 3.82
N VAL A 54 8.21 -13.47 3.51
CA VAL A 54 7.61 -14.79 3.71
C VAL A 54 7.27 -15.43 2.37
N ASP A 55 7.14 -16.76 2.36
CA ASP A 55 6.72 -17.50 1.18
C ASP A 55 5.30 -17.09 0.74
N LYS A 56 5.07 -17.09 -0.56
CA LYS A 56 3.76 -16.75 -1.12
C LYS A 56 2.73 -17.81 -0.71
N PRO A 57 1.56 -17.42 -0.16
CA PRO A 57 0.54 -18.38 0.23
C PRO A 57 -0.07 -19.08 -0.98
N ALA A 58 -0.41 -20.37 -0.83
CA ALA A 58 -1.01 -21.19 -1.89
C ALA A 58 -2.37 -20.65 -2.39
N THR A 59 -3.05 -19.84 -1.58
CA THR A 59 -4.40 -19.31 -1.84
C THR A 59 -4.39 -17.89 -2.43
N GLN A 60 -3.27 -17.40 -2.95
CA GLN A 60 -3.24 -16.05 -3.53
C GLN A 60 -4.17 -15.98 -4.76
N ILE A 61 -5.35 -15.37 -4.59
CA ILE A 61 -6.28 -15.11 -5.70
C ILE A 61 -5.60 -14.14 -6.66
N LYS A 62 -5.15 -14.65 -7.80
CA LYS A 62 -4.72 -13.81 -8.93
C LYS A 62 -5.98 -13.26 -9.58
N PHE A 63 -6.29 -11.99 -9.33
CA PHE A 63 -7.24 -11.29 -10.19
C PHE A 63 -6.59 -11.22 -11.58
N PRO A 64 -7.22 -11.78 -12.63
CA PRO A 64 -6.70 -11.63 -13.97
C PRO A 64 -6.64 -10.12 -14.28
N PRO A 65 -5.62 -9.65 -15.03
CA PRO A 65 -5.62 -8.28 -15.49
C PRO A 65 -6.96 -8.05 -16.20
N GLN A 66 -7.70 -7.03 -15.76
CA GLN A 66 -8.92 -6.63 -16.44
C GLN A 66 -8.52 -6.35 -17.88
N ALA A 67 -8.88 -7.26 -18.79
CA ALA A 67 -8.71 -7.03 -20.21
C ALA A 67 -9.37 -5.69 -20.48
N SER A 68 -8.65 -4.79 -21.16
CA SER A 68 -9.11 -3.48 -21.57
C SER A 68 -10.37 -3.61 -22.43
N GLN A 69 -11.51 -3.89 -21.81
CA GLN A 69 -12.80 -3.69 -22.44
C GLN A 69 -12.96 -2.17 -22.46
N ALA A 70 -12.76 -1.59 -23.64
CA ALA A 70 -13.24 -0.25 -23.91
C ALA A 70 -14.71 -0.19 -23.44
N PRO A 71 -15.12 0.85 -22.71
CA PRO A 71 -16.50 0.98 -22.32
C PRO A 71 -17.32 0.97 -23.60
N VAL A 72 -18.19 -0.02 -23.77
CA VAL A 72 -19.17 -0.03 -24.85
C VAL A 72 -20.16 1.06 -24.48
N GLN A 73 -19.91 2.28 -24.95
CA GLN A 73 -20.86 3.37 -24.82
C GLN A 73 -22.10 2.96 -25.62
N GLY A 74 -23.18 2.62 -24.93
CA GLY A 74 -24.45 2.32 -25.57
C GLY A 74 -24.88 3.49 -26.45
N SER A 75 -25.24 3.20 -27.70
CA SER A 75 -25.86 4.17 -28.60
C SER A 75 -27.13 4.71 -27.95
N LEU A 76 -27.22 6.02 -27.77
CA LEU A 76 -28.48 6.72 -27.44
C LEU A 76 -29.14 7.22 -28.72
N PHE A 77 -29.34 6.31 -29.65
CA PHE A 77 -30.24 6.40 -30.79
C PHE A 77 -30.82 5.01 -31.04
#